data_AF-A0A9D8HB73-F1
#
_entry.id   AF-A0A9D8HB73-F1
#
_cell.length_a   1.000
_cell.length_b   1.000
_cell.length_c   1.000
_cell.angle_alpha   90.00
_cell.angle_beta   90.00
_cell.angle_gamma   90.00
#
_symmetry.space_group_name_H-M   'P 1'
#
loop_
_entity.id
_entity.type
_entity.pdbx_description
1 polymer ?
#
loop_
_entity_poly.entity_id
_entity_poly.type
_entity_poly.pdbx_seq_one_letter_code
_entity_poly.pdbx_strand_id
1 'polypeptide(L)' 'MRTTALPDPDVRPTLTVEEAGELLGIGRSLAYEKAASGELPAIRLGRRLVIPTASLLKLLGRDVEVSHTRGGAA' A
#
# COMPACT_ATOMS: atom_id res chain seq x y z
N MET A 1 4.90 12.14 17.82
CA MET A 1 4.17 11.54 16.69
C MET A 1 4.73 12.11 15.40
N ARG A 2 5.46 11.31 14.61
CA ARG A 2 5.87 11.75 13.27
C ARG A 2 4.68 11.53 12.35
N THR A 3 4.10 12.61 11.84
CA THR A 3 3.08 12.56 10.80
C THR A 3 3.76 12.16 9.50
N THR A 4 3.92 10.86 9.24
CA THR A 4 4.33 10.41 7.92
C THR A 4 3.11 10.57 7.02
N ALA A 5 3.18 11.53 6.08
CA ALA A 5 2.14 11.72 5.08
C ALA A 5 1.89 10.40 4.34
N LEU A 6 0.62 10.09 4.05
CA LEU A 6 0.28 8.92 3.27
C LEU A 6 0.97 9.02 1.89
N PRO A 7 1.65 7.96 1.44
CA PRO A 7 2.41 8.01 0.19
C PRO A 7 1.49 8.15 -1.01
N ASP A 8 1.93 8.93 -2.00
CA ASP A 8 1.27 9.05 -3.30
C ASP A 8 1.49 7.77 -4.13
N PRO A 9 0.44 7.10 -4.63
CA PRO A 9 0.60 5.90 -5.44
C PRO A 9 1.31 6.13 -6.78
N ASP A 10 1.29 7.35 -7.34
CA ASP A 10 1.97 7.65 -8.62
C ASP A 10 3.48 7.78 -8.43
N VAL A 11 3.93 8.19 -7.24
CA VAL A 11 5.36 8.29 -6.88
C VAL A 11 5.85 6.97 -6.26
N ARG A 12 5.04 6.36 -5.41
CA ARG A 12 5.38 5.16 -4.65
C ARG A 12 4.24 4.15 -4.73
N PRO A 13 4.19 3.30 -5.76
CA PRO A 13 3.04 2.44 -6.04
C PRO A 13 2.91 1.25 -5.08
N THR A 14 4.00 0.84 -4.43
CA THR A 14 4.01 -0.30 -3.51
C THR A 14 4.81 -0.02 -2.26
N LEU A 15 4.34 -0.59 -1.15
CA LEU A 15 4.98 -0.62 0.16
C LEU A 15 5.34 -2.06 0.52
N THR A 16 6.31 -2.22 1.40
CA THR A 16 6.47 -3.49 2.13
C THR A 16 5.34 -3.65 3.15
N VAL A 17 5.16 -4.87 3.64
CA VAL A 17 4.16 -5.15 4.70
C VAL A 17 4.49 -4.42 6.00
N GLU A 18 5.78 -4.30 6.32
CA GLU A 18 6.26 -3.58 7.50
C GLU A 18 5.92 -2.08 7.42
N GLU A 19 6.21 -1.44 6.28
CA GLU A 19 5.88 -0.03 6.06
C GLU A 19 4.38 0.24 6.08
N ALA A 20 3.57 -0.66 5.51
CA ALA A 20 2.12 -0.56 5.61
C ALA A 20 1.64 -0.70 7.06
N GLY A 21 2.27 -1.60 7.85
CA GLY A 21 1.99 -1.74 9.27
C GLY A 21 2.28 -0.47 10.06
N GLU A 22 3.43 0.15 9.81
CA GLU A 22 3.80 1.43 10.42
C GLU A 22 2.80 2.54 10.11
N LEU A 23 2.34 2.66 8.85
CA LEU A 23 1.33 3.64 8.44
C LEU A 23 -0.03 3.40 9.11
N LEU A 24 -0.37 2.13 9.36
CA LEU A 24 -1.61 1.73 10.04
C LEU A 24 -1.50 1.78 11.57
N GLY A 25 -0.31 2.04 12.13
CA GLY A 25 -0.07 2.04 13.57
C GLY A 25 -0.08 0.64 14.19
N ILE A 26 0.20 -0.41 13.42
CA ILE A 26 0.26 -1.80 13.88
C ILE A 26 1.69 -2.34 13.83
N GLY A 27 2.00 -3.27 14.74
CA GLY A 27 3.29 -3.95 14.76
C GLY A 27 3.50 -4.84 13.53
N ARG A 28 4.77 -5.09 13.19
CA ARG A 28 5.18 -5.92 12.05
C ARG A 28 4.50 -7.29 12.01
N SER A 29 4.47 -8.03 13.12
CA SER A 29 3.86 -9.37 13.17
C SER A 29 2.39 -9.33 12.78
N LEU A 30 1.63 -8.38 13.34
CA LEU A 30 0.22 -8.19 13.01
C LEU A 30 0.03 -7.79 11.54
N ALA A 31 0.89 -6.93 11.00
CA ALA A 31 0.84 -6.57 9.58
C ALA A 31 1.03 -7.80 8.66
N TYR A 32 1.99 -8.68 8.97
CA TYR A 32 2.18 -9.92 8.22
C TYR A 32 1.02 -10.91 8.38
N GLU A 33 0.46 -11.03 9.57
CA GLU A 33 -0.74 -11.84 9.80
C GLU A 33 -1.92 -11.34 8.98
N LYS A 34 -2.18 -10.03 8.98
CA LYS A 34 -3.27 -9.44 8.20
C LYS A 34 -3.04 -9.51 6.69
N ALA A 35 -1.78 -9.40 6.25
CA ALA A 35 -1.42 -9.63 4.86
C ALA A 35 -1.58 -11.11 4.44
N ALA A 36 -1.36 -12.05 5.36
CA ALA A 36 -1.55 -13.47 5.12
C ALA A 36 -3.04 -13.88 5.17
N SER A 37 -3.84 -13.26 6.05
CA SER A 37 -5.29 -13.50 6.15
C SER A 37 -6.10 -12.84 5.03
N GLY A 38 -5.49 -11.91 4.28
CA GLY A 38 -6.15 -11.17 3.21
C GLY A 38 -6.90 -9.92 3.69
N GLU A 39 -6.83 -9.57 4.97
CA GLU A 39 -7.37 -8.30 5.48
C GLU A 39 -6.56 -7.09 4.98
N LEU A 40 -5.24 -7.24 4.82
CA LEU A 40 -4.44 -6.24 4.12
C LEU A 40 -4.31 -6.59 2.63
N PRO A 41 -4.45 -5.60 1.73
CA PRO A 41 -4.38 -5.84 0.31
C PRO A 41 -2.92 -6.10 -0.10
N ALA A 42 -2.51 -7.36 -0.05
CA ALA A 42 -1.15 -7.78 -0.40
C ALA A 42 -1.10 -8.45 -1.77
N ILE A 43 -0.09 -8.11 -2.57
CA ILE A 43 0.25 -8.80 -3.81
C ILE A 43 1.52 -9.62 -3.59
N ARG A 44 1.46 -10.89 -3.93
CA ARG A 44 2.62 -11.79 -3.92
C ARG A 44 3.26 -11.84 -5.29
N LEU A 45 4.49 -11.34 -5.38
CA LEU A 45 5.33 -11.33 -6.58
C LEU A 45 6.46 -12.34 -6.37
N GLY A 46 6.15 -13.61 -6.62
CA GLY A 46 7.04 -14.74 -6.32
C GLY A 46 7.39 -14.79 -4.83
N ARG A 47 8.65 -14.52 -4.50
CA ARG A 47 9.16 -14.51 -3.12
C ARG A 47 8.99 -13.16 -2.40
N ARG A 48 8.50 -12.12 -3.08
CA ARG A 48 8.26 -10.80 -2.50
C ARG A 48 6.78 -10.62 -2.17
N LEU A 49 6.49 -10.05 -1.00
CA LEU A 49 5.16 -9.66 -0.58
C LEU A 49 5.12 -8.13 -0.45
N VAL A 50 4.21 -7.48 -1.18
CA VAL A 50 4.08 -6.02 -1.19
C VAL A 50 2.62 -5.60 -1.03
N ILE A 51 2.40 -4.41 -0.49
CA ILE A 51 1.09 -3.78 -0.37
C ILE A 51 1.00 -2.67 -1.43
N PRO A 52 0.07 -2.72 -2.38
CA PRO A 52 -0.15 -1.62 -3.30
C PRO A 52 -0.66 -0.40 -2.53
N THR A 53 0.00 0.73 -2.72
CA THR A 53 -0.34 1.99 -2.05
C THR A 53 -1.79 2.39 -2.35
N ALA A 54 -2.21 2.30 -3.62
CA ALA A 54 -3.58 2.61 -4.01
C ALA A 54 -4.62 1.72 -3.30
N SER A 55 -4.35 0.43 -3.12
CA SER A 55 -5.26 -0.48 -2.42
C SER A 55 -5.31 -0.20 -0.92
N LEU A 56 -4.17 0.13 -0.30
CA LEU A 56 -4.11 0.54 1.10
C LEU A 56 -4.91 1.83 1.32
N LEU A 57 -4.78 2.81 0.42
CA LEU A 57 -5.53 4.06 0.50
C LEU A 57 -7.04 3.84 0.34
N LYS A 58 -7.46 2.99 -0.59
CA LYS A 58 -8.86 2.57 -0.73
C LYS A 58 -9.40 1.91 0.53
N LEU A 59 -8.62 1.02 1.16
CA LEU A 59 -8.99 0.40 2.44
C LEU A 59 -9.20 1.44 3.55
N LEU A 60 -8.41 2.51 3.54
CA LEU A 60 -8.53 3.65 4.47
C LEU A 60 -9.65 4.64 4.10
N GLY A 61 -10.48 4.34 3.11
CA GLY A 61 -11.56 5.22 2.66
C GLY A 61 -11.06 6.50 1.98
N ARG A 62 -9.82 6.51 1.49
CA ARG A 62 -9.29 7.59 0.65
C ARG A 62 -9.55 7.23 -0.80
N ASP A 63 -10.45 7.95 -1.45
CA ASP A 63 -10.58 7.90 -2.90
C ASP A 63 -9.32 8.50 -3.52
N VAL A 64 -8.46 7.63 -4.03
CA VAL A 64 -7.34 8.06 -4.86
C VAL A 64 -7.84 7.99 -6.29
N GLU A 65 -8.06 9.15 -6.91
CA GLU A 65 -8.10 9.23 -8.36
C GLU A 65 -6.71 8.87 -8.87
N VAL A 66 -6.52 7.58 -9.20
CA VAL A 66 -5.32 7.14 -9.88
C VAL A 66 -5.38 7.77 -11.27
N SER A 67 -4.64 8.86 -11.44
CA SER A 67 -4.53 9.58 -12.69
C SER A 67 -3.75 8.69 -13.64
N HIS A 68 -4.44 7.81 -14.37
CA HIS A 68 -3.84 7.04 -15.44
C HIS A 68 -3.50 8.03 -16.54
N THR A 69 -2.32 8.65 -16.45
CA THR A 69 -1.71 9.35 -17.58
C THR A 69 -1.49 8.28 -18.64
N ARG A 70 -2.49 8.10 -19.52
CA ARG A 70 -2.32 7.35 -20.76
C ARG A 70 -1.15 8.01 -21.46
N GLY A 71 -0.03 7.29 -21.53
CA GLY A 71 1.02 7.57 -22.49
C GLY A 71 0.40 7.51 -23.88
N GLY A 72 0.03 8.67 -24.40
CA GLY A 72 -0.18 8.90 -25.82
C GLY A 72 1.20 9.05 -26.44
N ALA A 73 1.60 8.02 -27.17
CA ALA A 73 2.74 8.07 -28.08
C ALA A 73 2.63 9.31 -29.00
N ALA A 74 3.73 10.04 -29.11
CA ALA A 74 4.07 10.89 -30.24
C ALA A 74 5.60 10.89 -30.35
#